data_AF-A0A0N1FE12-F1
#
_entry.id   AF-A0A0N1FE12-F1
#
_cell.length_a   1.000
_cell.length_b   1.000
_cell.length_c   1.000
_cell.angle_alpha   90.00
_cell.angle_beta   90.00
_cell.angle_gamma   90.00
#
_symmetry.space_group_name_H-M   'P 1'
#
loop_
_entity.id
_entity.type
_entity.pdbx_description
1 polymer ?
#
loop_
_entity_poly.entity_id
_entity_poly.type
_entity_poly.pdbx_seq_one_letter_code
_entity_poly.pdbx_strand_id
1 'polypeptide(L)'
;MRADAIGLNDAAQFHEKLMAHGDVRQIIAGHTHRTCSGLWRGLPFTNVGALHYNQDFQQADHAGTLTRTMMPIAVAIVLIGGGNVVVHHQDVAPTRLPMPPQLFPEKRVEAIITRGGRISE
;
A
#
# COMPACT_ATOMS: atom_id res chain seq x y z
N MET A 1 2.45 -16.69 -1.50
CA MET A 1 3.53 -15.69 -1.32
C MET A 1 3.28 -14.96 -0.01
N ARG A 2 4.32 -14.59 0.77
CA ARG A 2 4.16 -13.74 1.97
C ARG A 2 4.05 -12.28 1.54
N ALA A 3 3.18 -11.49 2.18
CA ALA A 3 3.07 -10.05 1.94
C ALA A 3 4.44 -9.35 2.05
N ASP A 4 5.22 -9.74 3.06
CA ASP A 4 6.55 -9.18 3.35
C ASP A 4 7.59 -9.47 2.27
N ALA A 5 7.36 -10.46 1.40
CA ALA A 5 8.23 -10.73 0.27
C ALA A 5 8.03 -9.70 -0.87
N ILE A 6 6.94 -8.94 -0.85
CA ILE A 6 6.62 -7.92 -1.85
C ILE A 6 7.16 -6.58 -1.36
N GLY A 7 8.50 -6.47 -1.37
CA GLY A 7 9.22 -5.28 -0.95
C GLY A 7 9.71 -4.42 -2.11
N LEU A 8 10.31 -3.28 -1.78
CA LEU A 8 11.02 -2.44 -2.74
C LEU A 8 12.33 -3.13 -3.17
N ASN A 9 12.45 -3.49 -4.45
CA ASN A 9 13.63 -4.20 -4.98
C ASN A 9 14.93 -3.40 -4.78
N ASP A 10 14.91 -2.11 -5.10
CA ASP A 10 16.10 -1.24 -5.07
C ASP A 10 16.16 -0.39 -3.78
N ALA A 11 15.82 -1.00 -2.64
CA ALA A 11 15.71 -0.35 -1.34
C ALA A 11 16.93 0.51 -0.94
N ALA A 12 18.14 0.02 -1.23
CA ALA A 12 19.38 0.74 -0.91
C ALA A 12 19.55 2.01 -1.76
N GLN A 13 19.40 1.90 -3.08
CA GLN A 13 19.53 3.02 -4.00
C GLN A 13 18.44 4.07 -3.77
N PHE A 14 17.23 3.63 -3.45
CA PHE A 14 16.16 4.55 -3.08
C PHE A 14 16.52 5.34 -1.83
N HIS A 15 17.01 4.66 -0.78
CA HIS A 15 17.44 5.32 0.45
C HIS A 15 18.56 6.34 0.21
N GLU A 16 19.58 6.00 -0.58
CA GLU A 16 20.68 6.92 -0.94
C GLU A 16 20.15 8.20 -1.59
N LYS A 17 19.20 8.08 -2.52
CA LYS A 17 18.56 9.25 -3.15
C LYS A 17 17.79 10.10 -2.14
N LEU A 18 17.05 9.49 -1.22
CA LEU A 18 16.33 10.25 -0.20
C LEU A 18 17.28 11.01 0.73
N MET A 19 18.41 10.40 1.13
CA MET A 19 19.42 11.06 1.95
C MET A 19 20.12 12.21 1.22
N ALA A 20 20.38 12.05 -0.08
CA ALA A 20 20.97 13.11 -0.90
C ALA A 20 20.09 14.38 -0.98
N HIS A 21 18.77 14.25 -0.85
CA HIS A 21 17.87 15.41 -0.79
C HIS A 21 17.94 16.17 0.55
N GLY A 22 18.34 15.52 1.64
CA GLY A 22 18.58 16.15 2.95
C GLY A 22 17.35 16.61 3.74
N ASP A 23 16.18 16.77 3.12
CA ASP A 23 14.96 17.28 3.79
C ASP A 23 13.70 16.41 3.56
N VAL A 24 13.89 15.10 3.32
CA VAL A 24 12.76 14.16 3.23
C VAL A 24 12.24 13.84 4.63
N ARG A 25 11.00 14.25 4.93
CA ARG A 25 10.38 14.08 6.26
C ARG A 25 9.36 12.94 6.37
N GLN A 26 8.84 12.44 5.25
CA GLN A 26 7.81 11.40 5.23
C GLN A 26 7.83 10.65 3.90
N ILE A 27 7.75 9.32 3.94
CA ILE A 27 7.47 8.46 2.80
C ILE A 27 5.98 8.07 2.83
N ILE A 28 5.26 8.27 1.74
CA ILE A 28 3.86 7.84 1.61
C ILE A 28 3.76 6.87 0.44
N ALA A 29 3.24 5.68 0.70
CA ALA A 29 3.10 4.62 -0.29
C ALA A 29 1.73 3.93 -0.20
N GLY A 30 1.41 3.17 -1.25
CA GLY A 30 0.22 2.32 -1.31
C GLY A 30 0.63 0.86 -1.38
N HIS A 31 0.10 0.12 -2.35
CA HIS A 31 0.48 -1.25 -2.72
C HIS A 31 0.07 -2.35 -1.73
N THR A 32 0.29 -2.18 -0.43
CA THR A 32 -0.06 -3.19 0.60
C THR A 32 -1.56 -3.28 0.87
N HIS A 33 -2.34 -2.28 0.41
CA HIS A 33 -3.78 -2.18 0.69
C HIS A 33 -4.05 -2.29 2.20
N ARG A 34 -3.20 -1.67 3.01
CA ARG A 34 -3.34 -1.68 4.47
C ARG A 34 -2.68 -0.44 5.03
N THR A 35 -3.40 0.22 5.93
CA THR A 35 -2.84 1.31 6.72
C THR A 35 -1.76 0.77 7.65
N CYS A 36 -0.53 1.25 7.49
CA CYS A 36 0.56 1.00 8.45
C CYS A 36 1.55 2.16 8.44
N SER A 37 2.13 2.48 9.59
CA SER A 37 3.09 3.56 9.75
C SER A 37 4.24 3.13 10.63
N GLY A 38 5.43 3.71 10.42
CA GLY A 38 6.61 3.40 11.21
C GLY A 38 7.84 4.15 10.74
N LEU A 39 9.01 3.62 11.08
CA LEU A 39 10.30 4.11 10.62
C LEU A 39 10.94 3.10 9.68
N TRP A 40 11.38 3.55 8.51
CA TRP A 40 12.17 2.77 7.58
C TRP A 40 13.53 3.46 7.40
N ARG A 41 14.60 2.83 7.87
CA ARG A 41 15.97 3.40 7.86
C ARG A 41 16.05 4.81 8.46
N GLY A 42 15.27 5.06 9.51
CA GLY A 42 15.22 6.35 10.20
C GLY A 42 14.25 7.38 9.59
N LEU A 43 13.67 7.10 8.41
CA LEU A 43 12.65 7.95 7.80
C LEU A 43 11.24 7.52 8.23
N PRO A 44 10.38 8.46 8.65
CA PRO A 44 8.95 8.20 8.81
C PRO A 44 8.33 7.70 7.51
N PHE A 45 7.53 6.64 7.59
CA PHE A 45 6.75 6.14 6.46
C PHE A 45 5.32 5.83 6.86
N THR A 46 4.42 5.91 5.87
CA THR A 46 3.03 5.49 5.97
C THR A 46 2.60 4.81 4.68
N ASN A 47 2.05 3.60 4.79
CA ASN A 47 1.21 3.02 3.76
C ASN A 47 -0.25 3.38 3.99
N VAL A 48 -0.96 3.70 2.92
CA VAL A 48 -2.39 3.98 2.96
C VAL A 48 -3.21 2.73 2.60
N GLY A 49 -4.32 2.53 3.31
CA GLY A 49 -5.35 1.57 2.92
C GLY A 49 -5.92 1.89 1.54
N ALA A 50 -6.56 0.90 0.93
CA ALA A 50 -7.15 1.05 -0.39
C ALA A 50 -8.66 1.36 -0.32
N LEU A 51 -9.16 1.96 -1.41
CA LEU A 51 -10.55 2.41 -1.49
C LEU A 51 -11.55 1.31 -1.89
N HIS A 52 -11.06 0.08 -2.12
CA HIS A 52 -11.85 -0.99 -2.72
C HIS A 52 -11.89 -2.25 -1.87
N TYR A 53 -10.72 -2.76 -1.50
CA TYR A 53 -10.53 -3.80 -0.49
C TYR A 53 -9.21 -3.56 0.22
N ASN A 54 -9.11 -3.98 1.48
CA ASN A 54 -7.85 -3.98 2.21
C ASN A 54 -7.30 -5.42 2.32
N GLN A 55 -6.02 -5.56 2.66
CA GLN A 55 -5.41 -6.87 2.96
C GLN A 55 -5.40 -7.09 4.46
N ASP A 56 -5.71 -8.31 4.88
CA ASP A 56 -5.62 -8.70 6.29
C ASP A 56 -4.16 -8.85 6.75
N PHE A 57 -3.94 -8.85 8.07
CA PHE A 57 -2.61 -9.07 8.62
C PHE A 57 -2.24 -10.54 8.47
N GLN A 58 -1.16 -10.82 7.75
CA GLN A 58 -0.67 -12.18 7.59
C GLN A 58 0.22 -12.55 8.77
N GLN A 59 -0.26 -13.44 9.64
CA GLN A 59 0.58 -14.04 10.68
C GLN A 59 1.54 -15.06 10.03
N ALA A 60 2.73 -15.22 10.62
CA ALA A 60 3.87 -15.93 10.02
C ALA A 60 3.61 -17.41 9.68
N ASP A 61 2.60 -18.01 10.32
CA ASP A 61 2.13 -19.38 10.14
C ASP A 61 1.11 -19.56 9.00
N HIS A 62 0.55 -18.47 8.46
CA HIS A 62 -0.43 -18.50 7.37
C HIS A 62 0.22 -18.24 5.99
N ALA A 63 1.25 -19.00 5.65
CA ALA A 63 1.96 -18.86 4.38
C ALA A 63 1.09 -19.34 3.20
N GLY A 64 0.58 -18.43 2.37
CA GLY A 64 -0.11 -18.81 1.13
C GLY A 64 -1.16 -17.85 0.64
N THR A 65 -1.94 -17.27 1.55
CA THR A 65 -3.16 -16.54 1.19
C THR A 65 -3.08 -15.11 1.69
N LEU A 66 -2.99 -14.15 0.76
CA LEU A 66 -3.27 -12.75 1.06
C LEU A 66 -4.79 -12.59 1.14
N THR A 67 -5.32 -12.61 2.34
CA THR A 67 -6.77 -12.50 2.55
C THR A 67 -7.22 -11.06 2.34
N ARG A 68 -8.12 -10.85 1.37
CA ARG A 68 -8.78 -9.56 1.20
C ARG A 68 -9.87 -9.39 2.24
N THR A 69 -9.91 -8.23 2.87
CA THR A 69 -10.90 -7.86 3.86
C THR A 69 -11.67 -6.61 3.41
N MET A 70 -12.96 -6.60 3.73
CA MET A 70 -13.90 -5.51 3.46
C MET A 70 -13.87 -4.52 4.63
N MET A 71 -12.66 -4.02 4.94
CA MET A 71 -12.48 -2.91 5.88
C MET A 71 -13.06 -1.62 5.30
N PRO A 72 -13.39 -0.62 6.14
CA PRO A 72 -13.80 0.70 5.70
C PRO A 72 -12.85 1.30 4.67
N ILE A 73 -13.40 2.12 3.78
CA ILE A 73 -12.62 2.93 2.86
C ILE A 73 -11.89 3.97 3.70
N ALA A 74 -10.57 3.91 3.71
CA ALA A 74 -9.73 4.87 4.41
C ALA A 74 -9.03 5.80 3.42
N VAL A 75 -8.98 7.08 3.75
CA VAL A 75 -8.10 8.07 3.11
C VAL A 75 -7.08 8.56 4.13
N ALA A 76 -5.98 9.14 3.63
CA ALA A 76 -5.01 9.82 4.47
C ALA A 76 -5.08 11.33 4.21
N ILE A 77 -5.18 12.11 5.29
CA ILE A 77 -5.07 13.57 5.28
C ILE A 77 -3.67 13.92 5.79
N VAL A 78 -2.89 14.57 4.94
CA VAL A 78 -1.51 14.97 5.26
C VAL A 78 -1.51 16.43 5.67
N LEU A 79 -1.14 16.69 6.93
CA LEU A 79 -0.98 18.02 7.47
C LEU A 79 0.51 18.31 7.60
N ILE A 80 0.98 19.38 6.96
CA ILE A 80 2.39 19.79 6.96
C ILE A 80 2.47 21.19 7.57
N GLY A 81 3.26 21.34 8.63
CA GLY A 81 3.40 22.63 9.31
C GLY A 81 4.36 22.58 10.49
N GLY A 82 5.01 23.71 10.79
CA GLY A 82 5.93 23.83 11.94
C GLY A 82 7.09 22.84 11.92
N GLY A 83 7.55 22.42 10.74
CA GLY A 83 8.59 21.39 10.57
C GLY A 83 8.11 19.95 10.76
N ASN A 84 6.82 19.74 11.02
CA ASN A 84 6.22 18.43 11.26
C ASN A 84 5.35 17.97 10.08
N VAL A 85 5.22 16.65 9.95
CA VAL A 85 4.26 16.00 9.05
C VAL A 85 3.38 15.10 9.91
N VAL A 86 2.07 15.32 9.84
CA VAL A 86 1.06 14.46 10.48
C VAL A 86 0.25 13.79 9.39
N VAL A 87 0.18 12.46 9.43
CA VAL A 87 -0.67 11.67 8.53
C VAL A 87 -1.85 11.14 9.34
N HIS A 88 -3.01 11.74 9.14
CA HIS A 88 -4.27 11.32 9.78
C HIS A 88 -5.02 10.35 8.88
N HIS A 89 -5.33 9.17 9.41
CA HIS A 89 -6.13 8.18 8.70
C HIS A 89 -7.61 8.36 9.05
N GLN A 90 -8.44 8.50 8.02
CA GLN A 90 -9.86 8.72 8.18
C GLN A 90 -10.65 7.68 7.38
N ASP A 91 -11.52 6.95 8.06
CA ASP A 91 -12.54 6.16 7.41
C ASP A 91 -13.63 7.09 6.85
N VAL A 92 -13.93 6.93 5.56
CA VAL A 92 -14.87 7.80 4.82
C VAL A 92 -16.11 7.06 4.32
N ALA A 93 -16.09 5.73 4.32
CA ALA A 93 -17.28 4.93 3.99
C ALA A 93 -17.18 3.52 4.60
N PRO A 94 -18.32 2.91 5.00
CA PRO A 94 -18.33 1.61 5.66
C PRO A 94 -17.85 0.48 4.74
N THR A 95 -18.19 0.49 3.45
CA THR A 95 -17.62 -0.42 2.43
C THR A 95 -17.78 0.14 1.00
N ARG A 96 -16.90 -0.32 0.10
CA ARG A 96 -16.87 -0.28 -1.38
C ARG A 96 -17.65 0.85 -2.11
N LEU A 97 -16.92 1.66 -2.87
CA LEU A 97 -17.43 2.19 -4.14
C LEU A 97 -17.31 1.08 -5.19
N PRO A 98 -18.39 0.69 -5.89
CA PRO A 98 -18.29 -0.33 -6.94
C PRO A 98 -17.22 0.09 -7.94
N MET A 99 -16.23 -0.78 -8.14
CA MET A 99 -15.18 -0.53 -9.13
C MET A 99 -15.82 -0.37 -10.50
N PRO A 100 -15.66 0.77 -11.19
CA PRO A 100 -16.16 0.94 -12.54
C PRO A 100 -15.52 -0.12 -13.44
N PRO A 101 -16.31 -1.00 -14.09
CA PRO A 101 -15.79 -2.04 -14.98
C PRO A 101 -14.87 -1.49 -16.09
N GLN A 102 -15.07 -0.21 -16.44
CA GLN A 102 -14.34 0.51 -17.49
C GLN A 102 -12.94 0.96 -17.06
N LEU A 103 -12.62 1.04 -15.77
CA LEU A 103 -11.28 1.41 -15.28
C LEU A 103 -10.31 0.23 -15.27
N PHE A 104 -10.84 -0.99 -15.26
CA PHE A 104 -10.07 -2.22 -15.37
C PHE A 104 -10.73 -3.14 -16.40
N PRO A 105 -10.81 -2.70 -17.67
CA PRO A 105 -11.28 -3.58 -18.72
C PRO A 105 -10.34 -4.79 -18.74
N GLU A 106 -10.90 -5.97 -18.93
CA GLU A 106 -10.34 -7.34 -18.82
C GLU A 106 -8.90 -7.55 -19.35
N LYS A 107 -8.37 -6.60 -20.12
CA LYS A 107 -6.99 -6.49 -20.60
C LYS A 107 -5.89 -6.64 -19.54
N ARG A 108 -6.12 -6.34 -18.26
CA ARG A 108 -5.10 -6.58 -17.20
C ARG A 108 -5.04 -8.05 -16.78
N VAL A 109 -6.18 -8.73 -16.72
CA VAL A 109 -6.24 -10.16 -16.39
C VAL A 109 -5.63 -10.98 -17.51
N GLU A 110 -6.04 -10.72 -18.75
CA GLU A 110 -5.40 -11.33 -19.93
C GLU A 110 -3.91 -11.03 -19.95
N ALA A 111 -3.47 -9.78 -19.78
CA ALA A 111 -2.03 -9.46 -19.79
C ALA A 111 -1.25 -10.13 -18.65
N ILE A 112 -1.85 -10.32 -17.47
CA ILE A 112 -1.24 -11.06 -16.35
C ILE A 112 -1.13 -12.54 -16.72
N ILE A 113 -2.19 -13.15 -17.25
CA ILE A 113 -2.19 -14.55 -17.71
C ILE A 113 -1.20 -14.76 -18.87
N THR A 114 -1.18 -13.87 -19.86
CA THR A 114 -0.25 -13.92 -21.01
C THR A 114 1.21 -13.80 -20.59
N ARG A 115 1.50 -13.09 -19.48
CA ARG A 115 2.84 -13.01 -18.88
C ARG A 115 3.13 -14.15 -17.89
N GLY A 116 2.27 -15.17 -17.82
CA GLY A 116 2.42 -16.34 -16.94
C GLY A 116 2.03 -16.11 -15.48
N GLY A 117 1.44 -14.96 -15.15
CA GLY A 117 0.93 -14.65 -13.82
C GLY A 117 -0.37 -15.39 -13.54
N ARG A 118 -0.56 -15.80 -12.27
CA ARG A 118 -1.79 -16.46 -11.79
C ARG A 118 -2.56 -15.48 -10.91
N ILE A 119 -3.85 -15.34 -11.19
CA ILE A 119 -4.81 -14.68 -10.29
C ILE A 119 -5.48 -15.79 -9.48
N SER A 120 -5.19 -15.85 -8.18
CA SER A 120 -5.93 -16.70 -7.26
C SER A 120 -7.28 -16.07 -6.97
N GLU A 121 -8.32 -16.90 -6.91
CA GLU A 121 -9.67 -16.54 -6.47
C GLU A 121 -9.67 -15.93 -5.06
#